data_AF-A0AA35RN11-F1
#
_entry.id   AF-A0AA35RN11-F1
#
_cell.length_a   1.000
_cell.length_b   1.000
_cell.length_c   1.000
_cell.angle_alpha   90.00
_cell.angle_beta   90.00
_cell.angle_gamma   90.00
#
_symmetry.space_group_name_H-M   'P 1'
#
loop_
_entity.id
_entity.type
_entity.pdbx_description
1 polymer ?
#
loop_
_entity_poly.entity_id
_entity_poly.type
_entity_poly.pdbx_seq_one_letter_code
_entity_poly.pdbx_strand_id
1 'polypeptide(L)'
;MPGHPGVDGIADFSTNDELYMGLAIKDGNDVFITGVAEDGTYPWGPDRNPQFMPGGTYPLGWTRRYGDGNVFVLLLGHDGRSFETPEFQKIVLNGVEWAAVGVAV
;
A
#
# COMPACT_ATOMS: atom_id res chain seq x y z
N MET A 1 6.03 -3.72 10.31
CA MET A 1 7.36 -3.68 10.97
C MET A 1 7.47 -2.38 11.75
N PRO A 2 8.14 -2.29 12.91
CA PRO A 2 8.11 -1.04 13.67
C PRO A 2 8.87 0.07 12.94
N GLY A 3 8.18 1.17 12.62
CA GLY A 3 8.76 2.51 12.51
C GLY A 3 9.30 2.96 11.16
N HIS A 4 8.66 2.64 10.02
CA HIS A 4 8.98 3.38 8.80
C HIS A 4 8.38 4.80 8.88
N PRO A 5 9.13 5.88 8.58
CA PRO A 5 8.63 7.26 8.73
C PRO A 5 7.31 7.54 8.00
N GLY A 6 7.10 6.87 6.86
CA GLY A 6 5.85 6.89 6.09
C GLY A 6 4.58 6.50 6.86
N VAL A 7 4.71 5.80 7.99
CA VAL A 7 3.58 5.39 8.85
C VAL A 7 3.73 5.89 10.29
N ASP A 8 4.59 6.87 10.54
CA ASP A 8 4.81 7.39 11.89
C ASP A 8 3.52 7.99 12.48
N GLY A 9 3.20 7.52 13.69
CA GLY A 9 2.01 7.92 14.43
C GLY A 9 0.70 7.44 13.78
N ILE A 10 0.73 6.34 13.04
CA ILE A 10 -0.44 5.65 12.49
C ILE A 10 -0.49 4.24 13.11
N ALA A 11 -1.65 3.91 13.69
CA ALA A 11 -1.96 2.55 14.13
C ALA A 11 -2.65 1.78 13.00
N ASP A 12 -2.91 0.48 13.20
CA ASP A 12 -3.74 -0.30 12.28
C ASP A 12 -5.12 0.36 12.12
N PHE A 13 -5.60 0.46 10.88
CA PHE A 13 -6.84 1.14 10.54
C PHE A 13 -7.64 0.37 9.49
N SER A 14 -8.90 0.76 9.29
CA SER A 14 -9.77 0.21 8.26
C SER A 14 -10.11 1.30 7.24
N THR A 15 -10.19 0.93 5.96
CA THR A 15 -10.55 1.84 4.88
C THR A 15 -11.30 1.08 3.77
N ASN A 16 -11.99 1.82 2.90
CA ASN A 16 -12.66 1.26 1.73
C ASN A 16 -11.83 1.56 0.49
N ASP A 17 -11.25 0.51 -0.09
CA ASP A 17 -10.48 0.59 -1.32
C ASP A 17 -10.35 -0.78 -1.98
N GLU A 18 -9.75 -0.83 -3.17
CA GLU A 18 -9.33 -2.08 -3.79
C GLU A 18 -8.03 -2.61 -3.15
N LEU A 19 -8.01 -3.89 -2.76
CA LEU A 19 -6.79 -4.57 -2.36
C LEU A 19 -6.16 -5.23 -3.58
N TYR A 20 -5.08 -4.65 -4.10
CA TYR A 20 -4.37 -5.20 -5.25
C TYR A 20 -3.60 -6.46 -4.86
N MET A 21 -3.98 -7.59 -5.46
CA MET A 21 -3.40 -8.92 -5.21
C MET A 21 -2.58 -9.42 -6.41
N GLY A 22 -1.69 -10.38 -6.18
CA GLY A 22 -0.93 -11.03 -7.26
C GLY A 22 0.16 -10.17 -7.90
N LEU A 23 0.65 -9.16 -7.19
CA LEU A 23 1.72 -8.28 -7.67
C LEU A 23 3.01 -9.06 -7.87
N ALA A 24 3.67 -8.85 -9.00
CA ALA A 24 5.00 -9.37 -9.28
C ALA A 24 6.08 -8.53 -8.53
N ILE A 25 6.01 -8.54 -7.19
CA ILE A 25 6.95 -7.85 -6.31
C ILE A 25 8.38 -8.29 -6.64
N LYS A 26 9.28 -7.32 -6.73
CA LYS A 26 10.70 -7.54 -7.00
C LYS A 26 11.51 -7.40 -5.72
N ASP A 27 12.63 -8.08 -5.66
CA ASP A 27 13.61 -7.93 -4.58
C ASP A 27 14.06 -6.47 -4.44
N GLY A 28 14.42 -6.08 -3.21
CA GLY A 28 14.83 -4.72 -2.87
C GLY A 28 13.69 -3.74 -2.58
N ASN A 29 12.44 -4.22 -2.49
CA ASN A 29 11.32 -3.46 -1.94
C ASN A 29 11.26 -3.66 -0.42
N ASP A 30 11.26 -2.57 0.35
CA ASP A 30 11.05 -2.59 1.79
C ASP A 30 9.57 -2.32 2.11
N VAL A 31 8.84 -3.39 2.45
CA VAL A 31 7.37 -3.34 2.67
C VAL A 31 7.07 -2.79 4.07
N PHE A 32 6.35 -1.67 4.12
CA PHE A 32 5.99 -1.00 5.38
C PHE A 32 4.47 -0.97 5.67
N ILE A 33 3.60 -1.26 4.68
CA ILE A 33 2.16 -1.47 4.88
C ILE A 33 1.73 -2.78 4.21
N THR A 34 0.89 -3.54 4.89
CA THR A 34 0.22 -4.74 4.36
C THR A 34 -1.28 -4.68 4.60
N GLY A 35 -2.06 -5.23 3.67
CA GLY A 35 -3.49 -5.50 3.85
C GLY A 35 -3.74 -6.98 4.14
N VAL A 36 -4.79 -7.29 4.88
CA VAL A 36 -5.22 -8.67 5.14
C VAL A 36 -6.55 -8.92 4.45
N ALA A 37 -6.66 -10.05 3.78
CA ALA A 37 -7.92 -10.52 3.18
C ALA A 37 -8.21 -11.95 3.60
N GLU A 38 -9.51 -12.25 3.73
CA GLU A 38 -10.02 -13.61 3.80
C GLU A 38 -10.09 -14.21 2.38
N ASP A 39 -10.08 -15.54 2.28
CA ASP A 39 -10.28 -16.21 1.01
C ASP A 39 -11.75 -16.16 0.58
N GLY A 40 -12.00 -16.09 -0.73
CA GLY A 40 -13.36 -15.99 -1.22
C GLY A 40 -13.48 -16.06 -2.73
N THR A 41 -14.72 -16.19 -3.21
CA THR A 41 -15.03 -16.07 -4.64
C THR A 41 -15.79 -14.78 -4.88
N TYR A 42 -15.20 -13.89 -5.67
CA TYR A 42 -15.74 -12.55 -5.93
C TYR A 42 -15.93 -12.34 -7.44
N PRO A 43 -16.92 -11.53 -7.86
CA PRO A 43 -17.08 -11.17 -9.27
C PRO A 43 -15.92 -10.29 -9.76
N TRP A 44 -15.22 -10.73 -10.81
CA TRP A 44 -14.02 -10.07 -11.33
C TRP A 44 -14.05 -9.90 -12.86
N GLY A 45 -13.32 -8.90 -13.36
CA GLY A 45 -13.27 -8.55 -14.77
C GLY A 45 -14.52 -7.84 -15.29
N PRO A 46 -14.54 -7.47 -16.59
CA PRO A 46 -15.66 -6.72 -17.19
C PRO A 46 -16.99 -7.48 -17.12
N ASP A 47 -16.94 -8.80 -17.26
CA ASP A 47 -18.12 -9.67 -17.25
C ASP A 47 -18.51 -10.15 -15.85
N ARG A 48 -17.80 -9.69 -14.80
CA ARG A 48 -18.11 -10.01 -13.39
C ARG A 48 -18.13 -11.52 -13.12
N ASN A 49 -17.30 -12.28 -13.81
CA ASN A 49 -17.23 -13.74 -13.63
C ASN A 49 -16.74 -14.08 -12.22
N PRO A 50 -17.32 -15.11 -11.56
CA PRO A 50 -16.86 -15.54 -10.25
C PRO A 50 -15.40 -15.99 -10.30
N GLN A 51 -14.54 -15.35 -9.51
CA GLN A 51 -13.11 -15.62 -9.43
C GLN A 51 -12.74 -15.90 -7.98
N PHE A 52 -12.10 -17.05 -7.74
CA PHE A 52 -11.49 -17.33 -6.44
C PHE A 52 -10.29 -16.40 -6.22
N MET A 53 -10.26 -15.72 -5.08
CA MET A 53 -9.19 -14.88 -4.59
C MET A 53 -8.69 -15.48 -3.27
N PRO A 54 -7.40 -15.87 -3.18
CA PRO A 54 -6.88 -16.43 -1.95
C PRO A 54 -6.81 -15.38 -0.85
N GLY A 55 -7.05 -15.79 0.39
CA GLY A 55 -6.81 -14.98 1.57
C GLY A 55 -5.31 -14.88 1.86
N GLY A 56 -4.94 -13.97 2.75
CA GLY A 56 -3.57 -13.79 3.19
C GLY A 56 -3.21 -12.34 3.51
N THR A 57 -1.91 -12.10 3.66
CA THR A 57 -1.33 -10.79 3.90
C THR A 57 -0.62 -10.32 2.63
N TYR A 58 -1.03 -9.16 2.12
CA TYR A 58 -0.58 -8.62 0.83
C TYR A 58 0.13 -7.29 1.02
N PRO A 59 1.26 -7.02 0.33
CA PRO A 59 1.90 -5.71 0.35
C PRO A 59 0.97 -4.63 -0.20
N LEU A 60 0.86 -3.52 0.54
CA LEU A 60 0.06 -2.34 0.17
C LEU A 60 0.91 -1.06 0.07
N GLY A 61 2.09 -1.06 0.68
CA GLY A 61 3.04 0.04 0.55
C GLY A 61 4.46 -0.43 0.79
N TRP A 62 5.39 0.07 -0.02
CA TRP A 62 6.81 -0.24 0.09
C TRP A 62 7.67 0.92 -0.38
N THR A 63 8.91 0.96 0.07
CA THR A 63 9.92 1.88 -0.43
C THR A 63 10.99 1.13 -1.21
N ARG A 64 11.67 1.84 -2.10
CA ARG A 64 12.89 1.37 -2.75
C ARG A 64 13.72 2.54 -3.25
N ARG A 65 14.96 2.24 -3.61
CA ARG A 65 15.81 3.13 -4.40
C ARG A 65 15.64 2.83 -5.90
N TYR A 66 15.68 3.88 -6.71
CA TYR A 66 15.82 3.76 -8.16
C TYR A 66 16.76 4.86 -8.67
N GLY A 67 17.97 4.47 -9.07
CA GLY A 67 19.07 5.41 -9.24
C GLY A 67 19.33 6.17 -7.93
N ASP A 68 19.37 7.50 -8.03
CA ASP A 68 19.54 8.40 -6.89
C ASP A 68 18.22 8.82 -6.22
N GLY A 69 17.09 8.35 -6.72
CA GLY A 69 15.76 8.68 -6.20
C GLY A 69 15.28 7.74 -5.10
N ASN A 70 14.55 8.33 -4.15
CA ASN A 70 13.71 7.62 -3.20
C ASN A 70 12.34 7.37 -3.84
N VAL A 71 11.87 6.12 -3.84
CA VAL A 71 10.56 5.75 -4.36
C VAL A 71 9.70 5.28 -3.20
N PHE A 72 8.59 5.98 -2.97
CA PHE A 72 7.57 5.64 -1.99
C PHE A 72 6.32 5.18 -2.73
N VAL A 73 5.92 3.92 -2.54
CA VAL A 73 4.71 3.36 -3.15
C VAL A 73 3.65 3.16 -2.07
N LEU A 74 2.45 3.65 -2.37
CA LEU A 74 1.22 3.39 -1.64
C LEU A 74 0.15 2.97 -2.66
N LEU A 75 -0.49 1.82 -2.45
CA LEU A 75 -1.50 1.29 -3.38
C LEU A 75 -2.94 1.71 -3.06
N LEU A 76 -3.17 2.31 -1.89
CA LEU A 76 -4.43 2.97 -1.58
C LEU A 76 -4.60 4.22 -2.47
N GLY A 77 -5.85 4.56 -2.77
CA GLY A 77 -6.26 5.71 -3.57
C GLY A 77 -7.08 5.36 -4.82
N HIS A 78 -7.51 4.10 -5.03
CA HIS A 78 -8.35 3.76 -6.18
C HIS A 78 -9.79 4.23 -5.97
N ASP A 79 -10.37 3.92 -4.80
CA ASP A 79 -11.69 4.40 -4.40
C ASP A 79 -11.58 5.77 -3.71
N GLY A 80 -12.43 6.73 -4.11
CA GLY A 80 -12.47 8.06 -3.51
C GLY A 80 -12.70 8.06 -1.98
N ARG A 81 -13.32 7.01 -1.44
CA ARG A 81 -13.57 6.85 0.00
C ARG A 81 -12.29 6.65 0.81
N SER A 82 -11.20 6.15 0.22
CA SER A 82 -9.93 6.02 0.94
C SER A 82 -9.34 7.38 1.30
N PHE A 83 -9.60 8.42 0.50
CA PHE A 83 -9.18 9.80 0.76
C PHE A 83 -9.85 10.40 2.00
N GLU A 84 -10.99 9.88 2.43
CA GLU A 84 -11.69 10.31 3.65
C GLU A 84 -11.08 9.71 4.91
N THR A 85 -10.19 8.72 4.78
CA THR A 85 -9.53 8.06 5.91
C THR A 85 -8.38 8.93 6.43
N PRO A 86 -8.40 9.39 7.70
CA PRO A 86 -7.35 10.27 8.23
C PRO A 86 -5.95 9.63 8.17
N GLU A 87 -5.86 8.32 8.38
CA GLU A 87 -4.62 7.57 8.29
C GLU A 87 -4.06 7.57 6.87
N PHE A 88 -4.91 7.41 5.84
CA PHE A 88 -4.49 7.53 4.44
C PHE A 88 -3.89 8.90 4.16
N GLN A 89 -4.57 9.98 4.56
CA GLN A 89 -4.09 11.35 4.36
C GLN A 89 -2.72 11.55 5.03
N LYS A 90 -2.55 11.03 6.25
CA LYS A 90 -1.30 11.13 7.00
C LYS A 90 -0.17 10.31 6.35
N ILE A 91 -0.45 9.12 5.82
CA ILE A 91 0.54 8.32 5.08
C ILE A 91 1.01 9.06 3.83
N VAL A 92 0.10 9.71 3.09
CA VAL A 92 0.47 10.49 1.91
C VAL A 92 1.40 11.64 2.30
N LEU A 93 1.09 12.40 3.36
CA LEU A 93 1.93 13.50 3.83
C LEU A 93 3.31 13.00 4.29
N ASN A 94 3.35 11.97 5.14
CA ASN A 94 4.60 11.37 5.62
C ASN A 94 5.43 10.81 4.45
N GLY A 95 4.80 10.20 3.45
CA GLY A 95 5.45 9.65 2.27
C GLY A 95 6.06 10.72 1.37
N VAL A 96 5.37 11.85 1.18
CA VAL A 96 5.91 13.01 0.46
C VAL A 96 7.13 13.59 1.17
N GLU A 97 7.06 13.76 2.49
CA GLU A 97 8.20 14.22 3.29
C GLU A 97 9.38 13.26 3.19
N TRP A 98 9.14 11.95 3.36
CA TRP A 98 10.18 10.92 3.26
C TRP A 98 10.84 10.90 1.88
N ALA A 99 10.06 10.99 0.81
CA ALA A 99 10.59 10.96 -0.56
C ALA A 99 11.38 12.24 -0.91
N ALA A 100 11.01 13.39 -0.33
CA ALA A 100 11.65 14.68 -0.59
C ALA A 100 12.99 14.86 0.14
N VAL A 101 13.18 14.21 1.30
CA VAL A 101 14.45 14.26 2.03
C VAL A 101 15.43 13.30 1.36
N GLY A 102 16.36 13.85 0.59
CA GLY A 102 17.46 13.07 0.01
C GLY A 102 18.24 12.36 1.12
N VAL A 103 18.38 11.04 1.01
CA VAL A 103 19.33 10.31 1.88
C VAL A 103 20.71 10.87 1.52
N ALA A 104 21.42 11.43 2.51
CA ALA A 104 22.77 11.90 2.31
C ALA A 104 23.60 10.79 1.64
N VAL A 105 24.19 11.13 0.49
CA VAL A 105 25.16 10.29 -0.23
C VAL A 105 26.39 10.01 0.63
#